data_AF-A0A9X3WSE2-F1
#
_entry.id   AF-A0A9X3WSE2-F1
#
_cell.length_a   1.000
_cell.length_b   1.000
_cell.length_c   1.000
_cell.angle_alpha   90.00
_cell.angle_beta   90.00
_cell.angle_gamma   90.00
#
_symmetry.space_group_name_H-M   'P 1'
#
loop_
_entity.id
_entity.type
_entity.pdbx_description
1 polymer ?
#
loop_
_entity_poly.entity_id
_entity_poly.type
_entity_poly.pdbx_seq_one_letter_code
_entity_poly.pdbx_strand_id
1 'polypeptide(L)'
;MSNDYELQTQQSNELSTHLQELQNEAREHLTNSKANNTKRAYGSDWKQFEEWCQLHSVSSLPAEPETLVYYITMLGKIKKASTIKRKMAAISQRHETAGYSSPTKTSLVRNVWEGLQRKIGIKEEGREAL
;
A
#
# COMPACT_ATOMS: atom_id res chain seq x y z
N MET A 1 31.31 52.21 -6.81
CA MET A 1 30.09 51.67 -7.44
C MET A 1 30.01 50.19 -7.08
N SER A 2 29.76 49.93 -5.79
CA SER A 2 29.86 48.60 -5.18
C SER A 2 28.60 48.41 -4.35
N ASN A 3 27.72 47.45 -4.69
CA ASN A 3 26.98 46.60 -3.73
C ASN A 3 25.96 45.61 -4.35
N ASP A 4 25.65 45.64 -5.65
CA ASP A 4 24.47 44.90 -6.15
C ASP A 4 24.69 43.40 -6.43
N TYR A 5 25.94 42.95 -6.60
CA TYR A 5 26.25 41.55 -6.98
C TYR A 5 26.24 40.55 -5.80
N GLU A 6 26.49 40.99 -4.56
CA GLU A 6 26.50 40.10 -3.38
C GLU A 6 25.09 39.65 -2.98
N LEU A 7 24.09 40.53 -3.11
CA LEU A 7 22.69 40.25 -2.77
C LEU A 7 22.06 39.19 -3.69
N GLN A 8 22.42 39.18 -4.98
CA GLN A 8 21.92 38.18 -5.93
C GLN A 8 22.47 36.78 -5.65
N THR A 9 23.76 36.67 -5.27
CA THR A 9 24.38 35.38 -4.93
C THR A 9 23.83 34.79 -3.64
N GLN A 10 23.56 35.60 -2.62
CA GLN A 10 22.96 35.15 -1.36
C GLN A 10 21.52 34.65 -1.57
N GLN A 11 20.72 35.37 -2.35
CA GLN A 11 19.33 34.98 -2.62
C GLN A 11 19.23 33.68 -3.44
N SER A 12 20.13 33.48 -4.40
CA SER A 12 20.21 32.20 -5.15
C SER A 12 20.71 31.02 -4.32
N ASN A 13 21.62 31.24 -3.36
CA ASN A 13 22.08 30.20 -2.44
C ASN A 13 21.01 29.87 -1.39
N GLU A 14 20.29 30.87 -0.87
CA GLU A 14 19.16 30.67 0.06
C GLU A 14 18.00 29.93 -0.59
N LEU A 15 17.66 30.22 -1.85
CA LEU A 15 16.63 29.47 -2.58
C LEU A 15 17.01 28.00 -2.78
N SER A 16 18.30 27.71 -3.03
CA SER A 16 18.81 26.34 -3.11
C SER A 16 18.79 25.65 -1.75
N THR A 17 19.20 26.32 -0.69
CA THR A 17 19.18 25.79 0.69
C THR A 17 17.76 25.52 1.16
N HIS A 18 16.84 26.47 0.96
CA HIS A 18 15.43 26.32 1.32
C HIS A 18 14.77 25.16 0.56
N LEU A 19 15.08 24.99 -0.73
CA LEU A 19 14.60 23.83 -1.48
C LEU A 19 15.16 22.51 -0.94
N GLN A 20 16.41 22.48 -0.49
CA GLN A 20 17.01 21.30 0.15
C GLN A 20 16.37 20.99 1.50
N GLU A 21 16.06 22.01 2.30
CA GLU A 21 15.31 21.87 3.56
C GLU A 21 13.93 21.28 3.30
N LEU A 22 13.16 21.85 2.36
CA LEU A 22 11.85 21.32 1.96
C LEU A 22 11.94 19.86 1.46
N GLN A 23 13.00 19.51 0.72
CA GLN A 23 13.23 18.12 0.29
C GLN A 23 13.49 17.18 1.47
N ASN A 24 14.24 17.62 2.48
CA ASN A 24 14.51 16.83 3.67
C ASN A 24 13.24 16.66 4.52
N GLU A 25 12.48 17.73 4.74
CA GLU A 25 11.18 17.68 5.41
C GLU A 25 10.20 16.74 4.70
N ALA A 26 10.11 16.82 3.37
CA ALA A 26 9.29 15.91 2.59
C ALA A 26 9.73 14.45 2.75
N ARG A 27 11.04 14.17 2.78
CA ARG A 27 11.57 12.82 3.05
C ARG A 27 11.23 12.34 4.45
N GLU A 28 11.36 13.19 5.47
CA GLU A 28 10.98 12.86 6.84
C GLU A 28 9.47 12.63 6.99
N HIS A 29 8.63 13.42 6.32
CA HIS A 29 7.20 13.17 6.28
C HIS A 29 6.88 11.85 5.58
N LEU A 30 7.59 11.50 4.49
CA LEU A 30 7.44 10.20 3.83
C LEU A 30 7.85 9.05 4.76
N THR A 31 8.95 9.17 5.49
CA THR A 31 9.37 8.13 6.46
C THR A 31 8.41 8.04 7.64
N ASN A 32 7.86 9.16 8.12
CA ASN A 32 6.95 9.19 9.27
C ASN A 32 5.48 8.93 8.92
N SER A 33 5.12 8.96 7.63
CA SER A 33 3.73 8.78 7.14
C SER A 33 3.08 7.44 7.54
N LYS A 34 3.87 6.43 7.93
CA LYS A 34 3.37 5.15 8.42
C LYS A 34 4.15 4.67 9.63
N ALA A 35 3.43 4.24 10.65
CA ALA A 35 4.00 3.57 11.81
C ALA A 35 4.88 2.38 11.38
N ASN A 36 6.01 2.16 12.07
CA ASN A 36 6.95 1.08 11.76
C ASN A 36 6.27 -0.30 11.76
N ASN A 37 5.30 -0.51 12.65
CA ASN A 37 4.50 -1.73 12.69
C ASN A 37 3.68 -1.93 11.40
N THR A 38 3.12 -0.88 10.82
CA THR A 38 2.38 -0.93 9.55
C THR A 38 3.30 -1.27 8.39
N LYS A 39 4.50 -0.67 8.33
CA LYS A 39 5.50 -0.98 7.29
C LYS A 39 5.91 -2.46 7.34
N ARG A 40 6.24 -2.97 8.53
CA ARG A 40 6.62 -4.38 8.74
C ARG A 40 5.47 -5.32 8.38
N ALA A 41 4.25 -5.01 8.81
CA ALA A 41 3.05 -5.79 8.50
C ALA A 41 2.81 -5.85 6.98
N TYR A 42 2.91 -4.72 6.29
CA TYR A 42 2.71 -4.66 4.83
C TYR A 42 3.82 -5.40 4.08
N GLY A 43 5.06 -5.32 4.55
CA GLY A 43 6.17 -6.10 3.98
C GLY A 43 5.93 -7.61 4.09
N SER A 44 5.49 -8.09 5.26
CA SER A 44 5.13 -9.50 5.45
C SER A 44 3.91 -9.92 4.62
N ASP A 45 2.90 -9.05 4.54
CA ASP A 45 1.71 -9.31 3.74
C ASP A 45 2.02 -9.41 2.25
N TRP A 46 2.89 -8.53 1.74
CA TRP A 46 3.35 -8.58 0.35
C TRP A 46 4.10 -9.88 0.06
N LYS A 47 5.04 -10.26 0.92
CA LYS A 47 5.81 -11.49 0.75
C LYS A 47 4.91 -12.73 0.65
N GLN A 48 3.89 -12.81 1.52
CA GLN A 48 2.92 -13.90 1.46
C GLN A 48 2.09 -13.93 0.17
N PHE A 49 1.78 -12.76 -0.41
CA PHE A 49 1.09 -12.70 -1.70
C PHE A 49 2.02 -13.11 -2.84
N GLU A 50 3.27 -12.65 -2.82
CA GLU A 50 4.30 -13.00 -3.81
C GLU A 50 4.59 -14.51 -3.82
N GLU A 51 4.79 -15.12 -2.65
CA GLU A 51 4.96 -16.57 -2.50
C GLU A 51 3.74 -17.35 -3.03
N TRP A 52 2.53 -16.85 -2.76
CA TRP A 52 1.32 -17.48 -3.29
C TRP A 52 1.24 -17.36 -4.82
N CYS A 53 1.59 -16.21 -5.39
CA CYS A 53 1.63 -16.00 -6.83
C CYS A 53 2.65 -16.92 -7.50
N GLN A 54 3.85 -17.03 -6.92
CA GLN A 54 4.91 -17.92 -7.40
C GLN A 54 4.45 -19.38 -7.40
N LEU A 55 3.80 -19.84 -6.33
CA LEU A 55 3.27 -21.20 -6.23
C LEU A 55 2.23 -21.52 -7.33
N HIS A 56 1.46 -20.51 -7.75
CA HIS A 56 0.40 -20.67 -8.76
C HIS A 56 0.82 -20.22 -10.16
N SER A 57 2.11 -19.90 -10.38
CA SER A 57 2.65 -19.45 -11.67
C SER A 57 1.92 -18.24 -12.26
N VAL A 58 1.55 -17.27 -11.42
CA VAL A 58 0.92 -16.00 -11.81
C VAL A 58 1.80 -14.81 -11.39
N SER A 59 1.66 -13.68 -12.08
CA SER A 59 2.40 -12.46 -11.75
C SER A 59 1.90 -11.82 -10.44
N SER A 60 2.81 -11.45 -9.55
CA SER A 60 2.51 -10.66 -8.35
C SER A 60 2.55 -9.15 -8.63
N LEU A 61 3.28 -8.70 -9.66
CA LEU A 61 3.46 -7.28 -9.98
C LEU A 61 3.82 -7.07 -11.47
N PRO A 62 2.96 -6.42 -12.28
CA PRO A 62 1.56 -6.15 -11.97
C PRO A 62 0.78 -7.47 -11.85
N ALA A 63 -0.05 -7.57 -10.82
CA ALA A 63 -1.00 -8.67 -10.68
C ALA A 63 -2.29 -8.33 -11.43
N GLU A 64 -2.82 -9.30 -12.16
CA GLU A 64 -4.15 -9.20 -12.74
C GLU A 64 -5.23 -9.16 -11.64
N PRO A 65 -6.36 -8.48 -11.88
CA PRO A 65 -7.49 -8.44 -10.94
C PRO A 65 -7.96 -9.84 -10.51
N GLU A 66 -7.96 -10.81 -11.41
CA GLU A 66 -8.31 -12.21 -11.20
C GLU A 66 -7.37 -12.88 -10.18
N THR A 67 -6.07 -12.63 -10.29
CA THR A 67 -5.06 -13.13 -9.34
C THR A 67 -5.39 -12.68 -7.92
N LEU A 68 -5.76 -11.41 -7.75
CA LEU A 68 -6.16 -10.88 -6.44
C LEU A 68 -7.47 -11.50 -5.95
N VAL A 69 -8.46 -11.69 -6.83
CA VAL A 69 -9.73 -12.37 -6.50
C VAL A 69 -9.50 -13.77 -5.96
N TYR A 70 -8.66 -14.57 -6.62
CA TYR A 70 -8.35 -15.92 -6.18
C TYR A 70 -7.67 -15.93 -4.82
N TYR A 71 -6.71 -15.03 -4.61
CA TYR A 71 -6.01 -14.89 -3.35
C TYR A 71 -6.95 -14.53 -2.19
N ILE A 72 -7.79 -13.50 -2.33
CA ILE A 72 -8.71 -13.09 -1.26
C ILE A 72 -9.81 -14.13 -1.01
N THR A 73 -10.23 -14.86 -2.05
CA THR A 73 -11.19 -15.97 -1.92
C THR A 73 -10.62 -17.12 -1.10
N MET A 74 -9.34 -17.46 -1.32
CA MET A 74 -8.62 -18.45 -0.50
C MET A 74 -8.52 -17.96 0.96
N LEU A 75 -8.10 -16.71 1.17
CA LEU A 75 -7.98 -16.15 2.52
C LEU A 75 -9.32 -16.12 3.26
N GLY A 76 -10.42 -15.82 2.57
CA GLY A 76 -11.77 -15.78 3.15
C GLY A 76 -12.24 -17.10 3.78
N LYS A 77 -11.58 -18.23 3.49
CA LYS A 77 -11.86 -19.51 4.15
C LYS A 77 -11.32 -19.55 5.59
N ILE A 78 -10.24 -18.84 5.88
CA ILE A 78 -9.44 -19.01 7.10
C ILE A 78 -9.11 -17.71 7.86
N LYS A 79 -9.24 -16.53 7.24
CA LYS A 79 -8.88 -15.24 7.83
C LYS A 79 -10.10 -14.36 8.09
N LYS A 80 -9.99 -13.52 9.14
CA LYS A 80 -10.95 -12.45 9.44
C LYS A 80 -10.92 -11.38 8.36
N ALA A 81 -12.04 -10.67 8.17
CA ALA A 81 -12.17 -9.62 7.16
C ALA A 81 -11.13 -8.50 7.34
N SER A 82 -10.84 -8.09 8.59
CA SER A 82 -9.83 -7.09 8.91
C SER A 82 -8.41 -7.47 8.43
N THR A 83 -8.07 -8.76 8.48
CA THR A 83 -6.78 -9.26 8.01
C THR A 83 -6.69 -9.21 6.48
N ILE A 84 -7.77 -9.59 5.79
CA ILE A 84 -7.82 -9.56 4.32
C ILE A 84 -7.74 -8.12 3.82
N LYS A 85 -8.49 -7.20 4.44
CA LYS A 85 -8.44 -5.76 4.12
C LYS A 85 -7.03 -5.18 4.24
N ARG A 86 -6.30 -5.53 5.32
CA ARG A 86 -4.91 -5.11 5.50
C ARG A 86 -3.98 -5.67 4.41
N LYS A 87 -4.14 -6.95 4.05
CA LYS A 87 -3.39 -7.57 2.94
C LYS A 87 -3.65 -6.89 1.61
N MET A 88 -4.92 -6.60 1.28
CA MET A 88 -5.28 -5.84 0.08
C MET A 88 -4.63 -4.45 0.07
N ALA A 89 -4.57 -3.76 1.22
CA ALA A 89 -3.89 -2.47 1.31
C ALA A 89 -2.37 -2.56 1.06
N ALA A 90 -1.72 -3.63 1.53
CA ALA A 90 -0.31 -3.89 1.24
C ALA A 90 -0.06 -4.14 -0.25
N ILE A 91 -0.92 -4.93 -0.90
CA ILE A 91 -0.85 -5.20 -2.34
C ILE A 91 -1.08 -3.92 -3.14
N SER A 92 -2.07 -3.10 -2.74
CA SER A 92 -2.36 -1.81 -3.37
C SER A 92 -1.16 -0.88 -3.30
N GLN A 93 -0.58 -0.72 -2.11
CA GLN A 93 0.59 0.14 -1.93
C GLN A 93 1.76 -0.32 -2.80
N ARG A 94 1.99 -1.64 -2.88
CA ARG A 94 3.11 -2.18 -3.68
C ARG A 94 2.95 -1.91 -5.16
N HIS A 95 1.75 -2.02 -5.71
CA HIS A 95 1.47 -1.65 -7.09
C HIS A 95 1.69 -0.15 -7.32
N GLU A 96 1.11 0.70 -6.48
CA GLU A 96 1.20 2.16 -6.60
C GLU A 96 2.64 2.65 -6.47
N THR A 97 3.41 2.09 -5.53
CA THR A 97 4.83 2.45 -5.33
C THR A 97 5.72 1.99 -6.49
N ALA A 98 5.32 0.93 -7.19
CA ALA A 98 6.01 0.44 -8.38
C ALA A 98 5.52 1.11 -9.69
N GLY A 99 4.61 2.09 -9.61
CA GLY A 99 4.09 2.81 -10.77
C GLY A 99 2.95 2.11 -11.52
N TYR A 100 2.36 1.05 -10.96
CA TYR A 100 1.25 0.32 -11.56
C TYR A 100 -0.10 0.72 -10.96
N SER A 101 -1.17 0.58 -11.75
CA SER A 101 -2.53 0.64 -11.22
C SER A 101 -2.78 -0.50 -10.25
N SER A 102 -3.35 -0.20 -9.09
CA SER A 102 -3.68 -1.23 -8.11
C SER A 102 -4.85 -2.11 -8.55
N PRO A 103 -4.71 -3.45 -8.54
CA PRO A 103 -5.81 -4.37 -8.88
C PRO A 103 -6.98 -4.26 -7.88
N THR A 104 -6.75 -3.76 -6.66
CA THR A 104 -7.79 -3.59 -5.63
C THR A 104 -8.86 -2.58 -6.03
N LYS A 105 -8.58 -1.69 -6.99
CA LYS A 105 -9.49 -0.62 -7.41
C LYS A 105 -10.50 -1.07 -8.46
N THR A 106 -10.32 -2.24 -9.05
CA THR A 106 -11.22 -2.80 -10.07
C THR A 106 -12.59 -3.15 -9.50
N SER A 107 -13.63 -3.05 -10.33
CA SER A 107 -14.99 -3.44 -9.96
C SER A 107 -15.09 -4.93 -9.59
N LEU A 108 -14.36 -5.78 -10.32
CA LEU A 108 -14.29 -7.21 -10.04
C LEU A 108 -13.84 -7.50 -8.61
N VAL A 109 -12.71 -6.93 -8.18
CA VAL A 109 -12.17 -7.14 -6.83
C VAL A 109 -13.10 -6.56 -5.76
N ARG A 110 -13.68 -5.37 -6.01
CA ARG A 110 -14.64 -4.74 -5.07
C ARG A 110 -15.86 -5.61 -4.83
N ASN A 111 -16.50 -6.10 -5.91
CA ASN A 111 -17.71 -6.90 -5.82
C ASN A 111 -17.46 -8.24 -5.09
N VAL A 112 -16.33 -8.90 -5.38
CA VAL A 112 -15.93 -10.14 -4.69
C VAL A 112 -15.65 -9.86 -3.21
N TRP A 113 -14.95 -8.77 -2.90
CA TRP A 113 -14.64 -8.39 -1.54
C TRP A 113 -15.91 -8.14 -0.70
N GLU A 114 -16.89 -7.42 -1.24
CA GLU A 114 -18.18 -7.18 -0.57
C GLU A 114 -18.95 -8.49 -0.31
N GLY A 115 -18.91 -9.43 -1.26
CA GLY A 115 -19.46 -10.78 -1.07
C GLY A 115 -18.76 -11.55 0.06
N LEU A 116 -17.43 -11.50 0.09
CA LEU A 116 -16.62 -12.15 1.14
C LEU A 116 -16.87 -11.55 2.52
N GLN A 117 -17.00 -10.21 2.63
CA GLN A 117 -17.27 -9.55 3.90
C GLN A 117 -18.57 -10.05 4.54
N ARG A 118 -19.65 -10.15 3.75
CA ARG A 118 -20.93 -10.69 4.25
C ARG A 118 -20.79 -12.13 4.74
N LYS A 119 -20.11 -12.98 3.98
CA LYS A 119 -19.89 -14.38 4.36
C LYS A 119 -19.06 -14.53 5.64
N ILE A 120 -18.02 -13.70 5.81
CA ILE A 120 -17.16 -13.73 6.99
C ILE A 120 -17.90 -13.19 8.22
N GLY A 121 -18.63 -12.08 8.08
CA GLY A 121 -19.40 -11.49 9.18
C GLY A 121 -20.41 -12.47 9.78
N ILE A 122 -21.20 -13.16 8.93
CA ILE A 122 -22.15 -14.19 9.38
C ILE A 122 -21.45 -15.31 10.17
N LYS A 123 -20.25 -15.73 9.76
CA LYS A 123 -19.47 -16.76 10.46
C LYS A 123 -18.90 -16.28 11.79
N GLU A 124 -18.56 -15.00 11.89
CA GLU A 124 -18.04 -14.39 13.12
C GLU A 124 -19.16 -14.21 14.16
N GLU A 125 -20.33 -13.71 13.76
CA GLU A 125 -21.52 -13.59 14.63
C GLU A 125 -21.95 -14.94 15.22
N GLY A 126 -21.99 -16.00 14.40
CA GLY A 126 -22.34 -17.34 14.88
C GLY A 126 -21.32 -17.98 15.84
N ARG A 127 -20.09 -17.44 15.93
CA ARG A 127 -19.07 -17.89 16.90
C ARG A 127 -19.11 -17.13 18.22
N GLU A 128 -19.63 -15.91 18.22
CA GLU A 128 -19.76 -15.09 19.44
C GLU A 128 -21.07 -15.37 20.19
N ALA A 129 -22.05 -16.03 19.56
CA ALA A 129 -23.33 -16.41 20.14
C ALA A 129 -23.36 -17.80 20.83
N LEU A 130 -22.20 -18.39 21.15
CA LEU A 130 -22.04 -19.68 21.84
C LEU A 130 -21.17 -19.51 23.10
#